data_AF-A0A3M0X9H1-F1
#
_entry.id   AF-A0A3M0X9H1-F1
#
_cell.length_a   1.000
_cell.length_b   1.000
_cell.length_c   1.000
_cell.angle_alpha   90.00
_cell.angle_beta   90.00
_cell.angle_gamma   90.00
#
_symmetry.space_group_name_H-M   'P 1'
#
loop_
_entity.id
_entity.type
_entity.pdbx_description
1 polymer ?
#
loop_
_entity_poly.entity_id
_entity_poly.type
_entity_poly.pdbx_seq_one_letter_code
_entity_poly.pdbx_strand_id
1 'polypeptide(L)' 'FLDLRNSEKLQGRCGRCEYRTICAGSRARAYGVTGNYMAEDPFCAYQPQGEETVLLSVPA' A
#
# COMPACT_ATOMS: atom_id res chain seq x y z
N PHE A 1 -19.16 -1.53 -7.87
CA PHE A 1 -18.42 -0.39 -8.46
C PHE A 1 -17.93 0.66 -7.44
N LEU A 2 -18.42 0.69 -6.19
CA LEU A 2 -18.01 1.69 -5.19
C LEU A 2 -16.75 1.32 -4.39
N ASP A 3 -16.38 0.04 -4.34
CA ASP A 3 -15.31 -0.45 -3.48
C ASP A 3 -13.91 0.04 -3.85
N LEU A 4 -13.64 0.32 -5.12
CA LEU A 4 -12.32 0.83 -5.56
C LEU A 4 -12.01 2.22 -5.02
N ARG A 5 -13.02 3.00 -4.65
CA ARG A 5 -12.85 4.33 -4.03
C ARG A 5 -12.86 4.27 -2.51
N ASN A 6 -13.12 3.10 -1.93
CA ASN A 6 -13.15 2.95 -0.49
C ASN A 6 -11.71 2.77 0.05
N SER A 7 -11.16 3.86 0.55
CA SER A 7 -9.82 3.91 1.15
C SER A 7 -9.71 3.14 2.48
N GLU A 8 -10.82 2.78 3.12
CA GLU A 8 -10.82 1.96 4.33
C GLU A 8 -10.64 0.47 4.04
N LYS A 9 -10.90 0.05 2.80
CA LYS A 9 -10.72 -1.34 2.38
C LYS A 9 -9.31 -1.62 1.84
N LEU A 10 -8.44 -0.60 1.78
CA LEU A 10 -7.04 -0.76 1.38
C LEU A 10 -6.28 -1.57 2.42
N GLN A 11 -5.49 -2.54 1.95
CA GLN A 11 -4.69 -3.43 2.78
C GLN A 11 -3.20 -3.05 2.72
N GLY A 12 -2.40 -3.63 3.63
CA GLY A 12 -0.94 -3.41 3.67
C GLY A 12 -0.55 -1.96 3.98
N ARG A 13 0.54 -1.48 3.38
CA ARG A 13 1.03 -0.09 3.55
C ARG A 13 0.00 0.94 3.13
N CYS A 14 -0.74 0.68 2.05
CA CYS A 14 -1.76 1.60 1.55
C CYS A 14 -2.92 1.81 2.54
N GLY A 15 -3.25 0.83 3.39
CA GLY A 15 -4.31 0.97 4.40
C GLY A 15 -3.94 1.91 5.56
N ARG A 16 -2.65 2.03 5.86
CA ARG A 16 -2.11 2.86 6.96
C ARG A 16 -1.50 4.18 6.46
N CYS A 17 -1.49 4.38 5.14
CA CYS A 17 -0.91 5.55 4.50
C CYS A 17 -1.76 6.80 4.73
N GLU A 18 -1.11 7.92 5.05
CA GLU A 18 -1.74 9.23 5.23
C GLU A 18 -2.44 9.69 3.93
N TYR A 19 -1.91 9.27 2.78
CA TYR A 19 -2.43 9.56 1.45
C TYR A 19 -3.43 8.54 0.92
N ARG A 20 -3.93 7.61 1.76
CA ARG A 20 -4.84 6.53 1.33
C ARG A 20 -6.14 7.02 0.70
N THR A 21 -6.60 8.21 1.04
CA THR A 21 -7.81 8.85 0.50
C THR A 21 -7.56 9.61 -0.82
N ILE A 22 -6.31 10.01 -1.08
CA ILE A 22 -5.94 10.87 -2.22
C ILE A 22 -5.26 10.05 -3.32
N CYS A 23 -4.21 9.32 -2.98
CA CYS A 23 -3.45 8.49 -3.91
C CYS A 23 -4.09 7.12 -4.07
N ALA A 24 -4.42 6.49 -2.94
CA ALA A 24 -4.87 5.11 -2.85
C ALA A 24 -3.98 4.06 -3.56
N GLY A 25 -2.85 4.40 -4.19
CA GLY A 25 -1.95 3.49 -4.95
C GLY A 25 -2.55 2.92 -6.26
N SER A 26 -1.74 2.25 -7.10
CA SER A 26 -2.24 1.69 -8.36
C SER A 26 -2.92 0.33 -8.17
N ARG A 27 -4.25 0.33 -8.25
CA ARG A 27 -5.08 -0.88 -8.10
C ARG A 27 -4.80 -1.92 -9.19
N ALA A 28 -4.44 -1.45 -10.39
CA ALA A 28 -4.06 -2.33 -11.51
C ALA A 28 -2.76 -3.10 -11.19
N ARG A 29 -1.77 -2.45 -10.58
CA ARG A 29 -0.50 -3.09 -10.20
C ARG A 29 -0.69 -4.05 -9.03
N ALA A 30 -1.45 -3.64 -8.01
CA ALA A 30 -1.81 -4.49 -6.89
C ALA A 30 -2.48 -5.79 -7.37
N TYR A 31 -3.47 -5.68 -8.26
CA TYR A 31 -4.13 -6.83 -8.87
C TYR A 31 -3.19 -7.67 -9.75
N GLY A 32 -2.35 -7.03 -10.56
CA GLY A 32 -1.42 -7.74 -11.46
C GLY A 32 -0.34 -8.55 -10.73
N VAL A 33 0.07 -8.13 -9.53
CA VAL A 33 1.11 -8.83 -8.75
C VAL A 33 0.52 -9.80 -7.74
N THR A 34 -0.54 -9.41 -7.02
CA THR A 34 -1.07 -10.20 -5.90
C THR A 34 -2.41 -10.88 -6.21
N GLY A 35 -3.06 -10.54 -7.32
CA GLY A 35 -4.44 -10.94 -7.59
C GLY A 35 -5.48 -10.20 -6.73
N ASN A 36 -5.07 -9.30 -5.85
CA ASN A 36 -5.94 -8.53 -4.97
C ASN A 36 -5.83 -7.03 -5.28
N TYR A 37 -6.89 -6.44 -5.80
CA TYR A 37 -6.93 -5.02 -6.16
C TYR A 37 -6.93 -4.09 -4.94
N MET A 38 -7.22 -4.61 -3.75
CA MET A 38 -7.19 -3.87 -2.48
C MET A 38 -5.86 -4.00 -1.75
N ALA A 39 -4.94 -4.83 -2.25
CA ALA A 39 -3.60 -4.93 -1.70
C ALA A 39 -2.82 -3.63 -1.86
N GLU A 40 -1.69 -3.56 -1.18
CA GLU A 40 -0.74 -2.47 -1.34
C GLU A 40 -0.13 -2.45 -2.74
N ASP A 41 0.34 -1.27 -3.17
CA ASP A 41 1.08 -1.15 -4.40
C ASP A 41 2.55 -1.56 -4.16
N PRO A 42 3.04 -2.65 -4.78
CA PRO A 42 4.39 -3.16 -4.52
C PRO A 42 5.49 -2.23 -5.04
N PHE A 43 5.16 -1.28 -5.91
CA PHE A 43 6.09 -0.30 -6.46
C PHE A 43 5.93 1.08 -5.82
N CYS A 44 5.07 1.22 -4.82
CA CYS A 44 5.01 2.43 -4.01
C CYS A 44 6.31 2.55 -3.21
N ALA A 45 7.12 3.55 -3.58
CA ALA A 45 8.34 3.91 -2.87
C ALA A 45 8.07 4.71 -1.57
N TYR A 46 6.84 5.19 -1.39
CA TYR A 46 6.46 5.90 -0.17
C TYR A 46 6.18 4.90 0.96
N GLN A 47 6.84 5.14 2.09
CA GLN A 47 6.64 4.39 3.32
C GLN A 47 5.77 5.22 4.27
N PRO A 48 4.62 4.71 4.75
CA PRO A 48 3.81 5.42 5.72
C PRO A 48 4.55 5.57 7.06
N GLN A 49 4.39 6.73 7.71
CA GLN A 49 4.96 6.94 9.05
C GLN A 49 4.35 5.91 10.03
N GLY A 50 5.21 5.09 10.65
CA GLY A 50 4.80 3.94 11.47
C GLY A 50 5.38 2.60 11.04
N GLU A 51 6.20 2.56 9.98
CA GLU A 51 6.98 1.38 9.57
C GLU A 51 8.47 1.58 9.85
N GLU A 52 8.80 2.10 11.04
CA GLU A 52 10.17 2.27 11.52
C GLU A 52 10.71 1.00 12.21
N THR A 53 10.57 -0.14 11.54
CA THR A 53 11.27 -1.38 11.92
C THR A 53 11.15 -2.25 10.68
N VAL A 54 12.12 -2.32 9.77
CA VAL A 54 13.33 -3.12 9.89
C VAL A 54 14.33 -2.64 8.82
N LEU A 55 15.22 -1.71 9.14
CA LEU A 55 16.43 -1.42 8.35
C LEU A 55 17.69 -1.34 9.23
N LEU A 56 17.70 -2.07 10.35
CA LEU A 56 18.89 -2.29 11.17
C LEU A 56 19.44 -3.72 11.07
N SER A 57 19.11 -4.47 10.01
CA SER A 57 19.66 -5.82 9.78
C SER A 57 20.18 -6.01 8.35
N VAL A 58 20.94 -5.06 7.83
CA VAL A 58 21.87 -5.35 6.74
C VAL A 58 23.20 -5.75 7.42
N PRO A 59 23.59 -7.03 7.45
CA PRO A 59 24.96 -7.36 7.82
C PRO A 59 25.90 -6.83 6.72
N ALA A 60 27.01 -6.26 7.17
CA ALA A 60 28.08 -5.68 6.36
C ALA A 60 28.66 -6.63 5.30
#